data_AF-A0A8X6WMR0-F1
#
_entry.id   AF-A0A8X6WMR0-F1
#
_cell.length_a   1.000
_cell.length_b   1.000
_cell.length_c   1.000
_cell.angle_alpha   90.00
_cell.angle_beta   90.00
_cell.angle_gamma   90.00
#
_symmetry.space_group_name_H-M   'P 1'
#
loop_
_entity.id
_entity.type
_entity.pdbx_description
1 polymer ?
#
loop_
_entity_poly.entity_id
_entity_poly.type
_entity_poly.pdbx_seq_one_letter_code
_entity_poly.pdbx_strand_id
1 'polypeptide(L)'
;MRTFMIIKKTTDLIVCILLSFIAKVGNVCERFLKTYKMKVAFVILLMVVVITVVQANYCPQKSNVACFQTINKCCQDSDCKDGELCCFELCGNTCHPPVDEETNGSRVTPYPECRIGS
;
A
#
# COMPACT_ATOMS: atom_id res chain seq x y z
N MET A 1 19.54 7.81 26.00
CA MET A 1 20.65 7.56 25.04
C MET A 1 20.85 6.10 24.62
N ARG A 2 20.36 5.07 25.34
CA ARG A 2 20.52 3.66 24.94
C ARG A 2 19.50 3.18 23.90
N THR A 3 18.28 3.73 23.90
CA THR A 3 17.19 3.38 22.96
C THR A 3 17.50 3.78 21.52
N PHE A 4 18.18 4.91 21.31
CA PHE A 4 18.62 5.37 19.98
C PHE A 4 19.67 4.46 19.33
N MET A 5 20.55 3.82 20.12
CA MET A 5 21.50 2.84 19.58
C MET A 5 20.81 1.54 19.14
N ILE A 6 19.73 1.12 19.83
CA ILE A 6 18.97 -0.07 19.45
C ILE A 6 18.18 0.19 18.17
N ILE A 7 17.50 1.33 18.05
CA ILE A 7 16.71 1.68 16.86
C ILE A 7 17.61 1.81 15.63
N LYS A 8 18.79 2.46 15.77
CA LYS A 8 19.78 2.57 14.69
C LYS A 8 20.31 1.20 14.25
N LYS A 9 20.59 0.31 15.21
CA LYS A 9 21.04 -1.08 14.96
C LYS A 9 19.95 -1.94 14.31
N THR A 10 18.68 -1.71 14.62
CA THR A 10 17.54 -2.42 14.02
C THR A 10 17.24 -1.93 12.60
N THR A 11 17.35 -0.64 12.31
CA THR A 11 17.19 -0.11 10.94
C THR A 11 18.35 -0.49 10.03
N ASP A 12 19.58 -0.49 10.54
CA ASP A 12 20.76 -0.95 9.78
C ASP A 12 20.66 -2.46 9.48
N LEU A 13 20.09 -3.26 10.40
CA LEU A 13 19.85 -4.69 10.20
C LEU A 13 18.71 -4.96 9.18
N ILE A 14 17.60 -4.22 9.23
CA ILE A 14 16.48 -4.38 8.30
C ILE A 14 16.87 -4.01 6.87
N VAL A 15 17.61 -2.91 6.68
CA VAL A 15 18.13 -2.51 5.36
C VAL A 15 19.13 -3.54 4.83
N CYS A 16 20.00 -4.09 5.70
CA CYS A 16 20.91 -5.16 5.30
C CYS A 16 20.17 -6.45 4.95
N ILE A 17 19.13 -6.84 5.69
CA ILE A 17 18.31 -8.05 5.40
C ILE A 17 17.57 -7.86 4.06
N LEU A 18 16.89 -6.73 3.87
CA LEU A 18 16.20 -6.41 2.61
C LEU A 18 17.17 -6.40 1.42
N LEU A 19 18.38 -5.87 1.58
CA LEU A 19 19.42 -5.90 0.54
C LEU A 19 20.05 -7.28 0.34
N SER A 20 20.10 -8.13 1.38
CA SER A 20 20.59 -9.52 1.30
C SER A 20 19.62 -10.44 0.55
N PHE A 21 18.31 -10.20 0.66
CA PHE A 21 17.29 -10.92 -0.11
C PHE A 21 17.35 -10.58 -1.61
N ILE A 22 17.77 -9.36 -1.95
CA ILE A 22 17.86 -8.89 -3.35
C ILE A 22 19.22 -9.25 -3.98
N ALA A 23 20.30 -9.35 -3.20
CA ALA A 23 21.64 -9.59 -3.70
C ALA A 23 22.30 -10.83 -3.06
N LYS A 24 22.22 -11.96 -3.76
CA LYS A 24 23.09 -13.10 -3.51
C LYS A 24 24.47 -12.78 -4.08
N VAL A 25 25.33 -12.11 -3.30
CA VAL A 25 26.81 -12.10 -3.37
C VAL A 25 27.32 -11.18 -2.24
N GLY A 26 27.97 -11.79 -1.25
CA GLY A 26 28.62 -11.07 -0.14
C GLY A 26 29.83 -10.26 -0.59
N ASN A 27 30.14 -9.22 0.20
CA ASN A 27 31.34 -8.36 0.17
C ASN A 27 31.28 -7.02 -0.59
N VAL A 28 30.09 -6.45 -0.81
CA VAL A 28 29.93 -5.12 -1.46
C VAL A 28 29.62 -3.97 -0.46
N CYS A 29 29.26 -4.29 0.79
CA CYS A 29 28.77 -3.31 1.75
C CYS A 29 29.83 -2.28 2.21
N GLU A 30 31.11 -2.64 2.28
CA GLU A 30 32.13 -1.81 2.93
C GLU A 30 32.71 -0.68 2.04
N ARG A 31 32.81 -0.89 0.72
CA ARG A 31 33.39 0.11 -0.21
C ARG A 31 32.41 1.20 -0.65
N PHE A 32 31.11 0.93 -0.65
CA PHE A 32 30.10 1.92 -1.03
C PHE A 32 29.93 3.04 0.01
N LEU A 33 30.34 2.81 1.27
CA LEU A 33 30.14 3.72 2.41
C LEU A 33 31.00 5.02 2.41
N LYS A 34 32.02 5.16 1.54
CA LYS A 34 32.93 6.33 1.56
C LYS A 34 32.55 7.45 0.58
N THR A 35 32.13 7.13 -0.65
CA THR A 35 31.76 8.13 -1.68
C THR A 35 30.28 8.54 -1.61
N TYR A 36 29.47 7.75 -0.89
CA TYR A 36 28.02 7.89 -0.81
C TYR A 36 27.52 8.93 0.22
N LYS A 37 28.38 9.47 1.10
CA LYS A 37 27.95 10.20 2.32
C LYS A 37 27.07 11.45 2.07
N MET A 38 27.33 12.21 1.00
CA MET A 38 26.51 13.39 0.62
C MET A 38 25.33 13.04 -0.29
N LYS A 39 25.47 12.00 -1.14
CA LYS A 39 24.41 11.56 -2.05
C LYS A 39 23.39 10.65 -1.38
N VAL A 40 23.78 9.95 -0.33
CA VAL A 40 22.93 9.00 0.38
C VAL A 40 22.12 9.63 1.48
N ALA A 41 22.59 10.72 2.09
CA ALA A 41 21.69 11.56 2.88
C ALA A 41 20.52 12.08 2.02
N PHE A 42 20.81 12.53 0.80
CA PHE A 42 19.78 13.00 -0.15
C PHE A 42 18.87 11.85 -0.63
N VAL A 43 19.43 10.70 -1.00
CA VAL A 43 18.63 9.53 -1.41
C VAL A 43 17.79 8.98 -0.26
N ILE A 44 18.32 8.91 0.96
CA ILE A 44 17.53 8.51 2.15
C ILE A 44 16.41 9.51 2.40
N LEU A 45 16.68 10.81 2.30
CA LEU A 45 15.66 11.84 2.48
C LEU A 45 14.56 11.73 1.42
N LEU A 46 14.91 11.51 0.15
CA LEU A 46 13.95 11.26 -0.92
C LEU A 46 13.14 9.98 -0.69
N MET A 47 13.78 8.89 -0.26
CA MET A 47 13.10 7.63 0.02
C MET A 47 12.16 7.74 1.22
N VAL A 48 12.56 8.44 2.29
CA VAL A 48 11.69 8.72 3.44
C VAL A 48 10.48 9.54 3.01
N VAL A 49 10.67 10.57 2.17
CA VAL A 49 9.57 11.36 1.59
C VAL A 49 8.62 10.46 0.80
N VAL A 50 9.13 9.57 -0.05
CA VAL A 50 8.31 8.63 -0.83
C VAL A 50 7.54 7.66 0.09
N ILE A 51 8.17 7.13 1.14
CA ILE A 51 7.53 6.22 2.10
C ILE A 51 6.43 6.94 2.90
N THR A 52 6.64 8.21 3.28
CA THR A 52 5.62 8.98 4.01
C THR A 52 4.40 9.37 3.17
N VAL A 53 4.48 9.28 1.84
CA VAL A 53 3.38 9.64 0.91
C VAL A 53 2.50 8.43 0.57
N VAL A 54 2.83 7.22 1.07
CA VAL A 54 1.99 6.04 0.86
C VAL A 54 0.73 6.14 1.72
N GLN A 55 -0.36 6.67 1.15
CA GLN A 55 -1.71 6.55 1.71
C GLN A 55 -2.16 5.09 1.56
N ALA A 56 -2.55 4.48 2.66
CA ALA A 56 -3.11 3.15 2.66
C ALA A 56 -4.62 3.28 2.38
N ASN A 57 -5.06 2.85 1.19
CA ASN A 57 -6.44 3.06 0.74
C ASN A 57 -7.19 1.73 0.77
N TYR A 58 -7.89 1.45 1.87
CA TYR A 58 -8.71 0.25 2.02
C TYR A 58 -10.19 0.54 1.76
N CYS A 59 -10.94 -0.48 1.37
CA CYS A 59 -12.41 -0.42 1.37
C CYS A 59 -12.93 -0.42 2.82
N PRO A 60 -14.08 0.19 3.11
CA PRO A 60 -14.69 0.12 4.43
C PRO A 60 -15.19 -1.29 4.76
N GLN A 61 -15.53 -1.50 6.03
CA GLN A 61 -16.10 -2.76 6.50
C GLN A 61 -17.38 -3.13 5.74
N LYS A 62 -17.50 -4.39 5.35
CA LYS A 62 -18.68 -4.87 4.61
C LYS A 62 -19.96 -4.76 5.45
N SER A 63 -21.01 -4.26 4.82
CA SER A 63 -22.37 -4.30 5.36
C SER A 63 -22.92 -5.73 5.36
N ASN A 64 -23.64 -6.12 6.42
CA ASN A 64 -24.34 -7.40 6.53
C ASN A 64 -25.81 -7.31 6.07
N VAL A 65 -26.16 -6.31 5.26
CA VAL A 65 -27.51 -6.14 4.75
C VAL A 65 -27.80 -7.17 3.67
N ALA A 66 -28.84 -7.97 3.90
CA ALA A 66 -29.38 -8.88 2.89
C ALA A 66 -30.23 -8.10 1.89
N CYS A 67 -30.16 -8.49 0.62
CA CYS A 67 -30.89 -7.85 -0.47
C CYS A 67 -31.45 -8.89 -1.43
N PHE A 68 -32.54 -8.50 -2.08
CA PHE A 68 -33.25 -9.34 -3.05
C PHE A 68 -32.64 -9.23 -4.46
N GLN A 69 -31.96 -8.13 -4.76
CA GLN A 69 -31.35 -7.89 -6.07
C GLN A 69 -29.94 -7.31 -5.90
N THR A 70 -29.04 -7.76 -6.76
CA THR A 70 -27.66 -7.27 -6.85
C THR A 70 -27.57 -6.27 -8.00
N ILE A 71 -27.18 -5.03 -7.70
CA ILE A 71 -27.02 -3.97 -8.71
C ILE A 71 -25.63 -3.36 -8.50
N ASN A 72 -24.76 -3.52 -9.49
CA ASN A 72 -23.44 -2.87 -9.44
C ASN A 72 -23.58 -1.41 -9.82
N LYS A 73 -23.04 -0.52 -8.98
CA LYS A 73 -22.91 0.91 -9.28
C LYS A 73 -21.57 1.23 -9.95
N CYS A 74 -20.58 0.36 -9.80
CA CYS A 74 -19.25 0.48 -10.38
C CYS A 74 -18.69 -0.92 -10.72
N CYS A 75 -17.71 -0.96 -11.62
CA CYS A 75 -16.94 -2.15 -11.99
C CYS A 75 -15.44 -1.96 -11.80
N GLN A 76 -15.00 -0.71 -11.72
CA GLN A 76 -13.64 -0.30 -11.44
C GLN A 76 -13.64 1.07 -10.76
N ASP A 77 -12.55 1.41 -10.09
CA ASP A 77 -12.43 2.69 -9.37
C ASP A 77 -12.63 3.91 -10.24
N SER A 78 -12.27 3.86 -11.53
CA SER A 78 -12.48 5.00 -12.43
C SER A 78 -13.95 5.27 -12.74
N ASP A 79 -14.86 4.36 -12.40
CA ASP A 79 -16.30 4.59 -12.49
C ASP A 79 -16.79 5.47 -11.32
N CYS A 80 -16.01 5.53 -10.25
CA CYS A 80 -16.28 6.34 -9.07
C CYS A 80 -15.69 7.74 -9.21
N LYS A 81 -16.23 8.69 -8.44
CA LYS A 81 -15.78 10.09 -8.46
C LYS A 81 -14.78 10.32 -7.33
N ASP A 82 -14.07 11.45 -7.39
CA ASP A 82 -13.33 11.98 -6.24
C ASP A 82 -12.28 11.03 -5.60
N GLY A 83 -11.72 10.11 -6.39
CA GLY A 83 -10.72 9.14 -5.90
C GLY A 83 -11.29 8.03 -5.02
N GLU A 84 -12.61 7.83 -5.06
CA GLU A 84 -13.28 6.72 -4.39
C GLU A 84 -12.87 5.36 -5.00
N LEU A 85 -13.01 4.32 -4.18
CA LEU A 85 -12.72 2.95 -4.55
C LEU A 85 -14.02 2.21 -4.89
N CYS A 86 -13.97 1.35 -5.90
CA CYS A 86 -15.08 0.45 -6.16
C CYS A 86 -14.97 -0.78 -5.25
N CYS A 87 -15.89 -0.92 -4.30
CA CYS A 87 -15.85 -1.96 -3.28
C CYS A 87 -16.98 -2.98 -3.47
N PHE A 88 -16.67 -4.24 -3.19
CA PHE A 88 -17.63 -5.34 -3.25
C PHE A 88 -18.53 -5.36 -2.01
N GLU A 89 -19.84 -5.32 -2.23
CA GLU A 89 -20.86 -5.53 -1.20
C GLU A 89 -21.82 -6.65 -1.60
N LEU A 90 -22.58 -7.16 -0.62
CA LEU A 90 -23.57 -8.22 -0.83
C LEU A 90 -24.62 -7.86 -1.90
N CYS A 91 -24.91 -6.57 -2.04
CA CYS A 91 -25.95 -6.03 -2.93
C CYS A 91 -25.43 -5.47 -4.24
N GLY A 92 -24.19 -5.83 -4.57
CA GLY A 92 -23.48 -5.32 -5.75
C GLY A 92 -22.45 -4.27 -5.37
N ASN A 93 -21.60 -3.94 -6.33
CA ASN A 93 -20.47 -3.07 -6.08
C ASN A 93 -20.91 -1.63 -5.84
N THR A 94 -20.30 -0.94 -4.87
CA THR A 94 -20.59 0.45 -4.53
C THR A 94 -19.29 1.24 -4.36
N CYS A 95 -19.29 2.50 -4.79
CA CYS A 95 -18.21 3.44 -4.59
C CYS A 95 -18.15 3.88 -3.12
N HIS A 96 -16.97 3.83 -2.53
CA HIS A 96 -16.71 4.29 -1.17
C HIS A 96 -15.44 5.11 -1.10
N PRO A 97 -15.38 6.12 -0.20
CA PRO A 97 -14.12 6.77 0.12
C PRO A 97 -13.14 5.75 0.72
N PRO A 98 -11.84 5.86 0.41
CA PRO A 98 -10.83 5.01 1.02
C PRO A 98 -10.72 5.28 2.53
N VAL A 99 -10.41 4.23 3.29
CA VAL A 99 -10.08 4.32 4.72
C VAL A 99 -8.64 3.93 4.98
N ASP A 100 -8.00 4.56 5.97
CA ASP A 100 -6.59 4.33 6.32
C ASP A 100 -6.36 3.00 7.08
N GLU A 101 -7.43 2.42 7.64
CA GLU A 101 -7.38 1.20 8.43
C GLU A 101 -7.76 -0.03 7.60
N GLU A 102 -7.02 -1.12 7.78
CA GLU A 102 -7.32 -2.39 7.12
C GLU A 102 -8.66 -2.95 7.62
N THR A 103 -9.55 -3.32 6.69
CA THR A 103 -10.87 -3.89 7.01
C THR A 103 -11.09 -5.21 6.27
N ASN A 104 -12.24 -5.86 6.51
CA ASN A 104 -12.69 -7.02 5.74
C ASN A 104 -13.33 -6.65 4.37
N GLY A 105 -13.35 -5.36 4.03
CA GLY A 105 -13.76 -4.84 2.74
C GLY A 105 -12.89 -5.39 1.61
N SER A 106 -13.43 -5.46 0.41
CA SER A 106 -12.69 -5.96 -0.76
C SER A 106 -12.90 -5.03 -1.93
N ARG A 107 -11.79 -4.57 -2.53
CA ARG A 107 -11.82 -3.79 -3.76
C ARG A 107 -12.15 -4.67 -4.94
N VAL A 108 -12.97 -4.16 -5.85
CA VAL A 108 -13.31 -4.85 -7.09
C VAL A 108 -12.10 -4.85 -8.02
N THR A 109 -11.80 -6.01 -8.59
CA THR A 109 -10.84 -6.11 -9.70
C THR A 109 -11.63 -6.06 -11.01
N PRO A 110 -11.23 -5.29 -12.02
CA PRO A 110 -11.98 -5.21 -13.27
C PRO A 110 -12.08 -6.58 -13.95
N TYR A 111 -13.31 -7.01 -14.29
CA TYR A 111 -13.57 -8.26 -15.00
C TYR A 111 -14.65 -8.06 -16.09
N PRO A 112 -14.57 -8.79 -17.22
CA PRO A 112 -15.38 -8.50 -18.41
C PRO A 112 -16.88 -8.74 -18.25
N GLU A 113 -17.30 -9.50 -17.24
CA GLU A 113 -18.72 -9.77 -16.97
C GLU A 113 -19.39 -8.69 -16.10
N CYS A 114 -18.62 -7.76 -15.53
CA CYS A 114 -19.18 -6.70 -14.70
C CYS A 114 -19.94 -5.67 -15.55
N ARG A 115 -21.18 -5.38 -15.16
CA ARG A 115 -22.00 -4.32 -15.77
C ARG A 115 -22.63 -3.44 -14.70
N ILE A 116 -22.65 -2.14 -14.95
CA ILE A 116 -23.31 -1.15 -14.08
C ILE A 116 -24.81 -1.18 -14.35
N GLY A 117 -25.62 -1.23 -13.29
CA GLY A 117 -27.09 -1.24 -13.37
C GLY A 117 -27.76 -2.62 -13.37
N SER A 118 -26.96 -3.70 -13.39
CA SER A 118 -27.33 -5.12 -13.64
C SER A 118 -27.45 -5.48 -15.12
#